data_AF-A0A0M9ECD0-F1
#
_entry.id   AF-A0A0M9ECD0-F1
#
_cell.length_a   1.000
_cell.length_b   1.000
_cell.length_c   1.000
_cell.angle_alpha   90.00
_cell.angle_beta   90.00
_cell.angle_gamma   90.00
#
_symmetry.space_group_name_H-M   'P 1'
#
loop_
_entity.id
_entity.type
_entity.pdbx_description
1 polymer ?
#
loop_
_entity_poly.entity_id
_entity_poly.type
_entity_poly.pdbx_seq_one_letter_code
_entity_poly.pdbx_strand_id
1 'polypeptide(L)'
;MHIFRDFSIDYCDDSEEKRIVIHFTPYHGSWLNLVEFWFGIMNKKVFCESYGSAEEIEEGFLEEWNTLLAHPFRWSYNGKGLEEKAVTRFIKILEQSANDLEVKTITKQMQLMANIFDQYFDEIKNINWKKLCTVLISKDAIIRKKIMEEEGPKKKEKAENAHESLLALLKDYFPEK
;
A
#
# COMPACT_ATOMS: atom_id res chain seq x y z
N MET A 1 0.69 17.56 -11.72
CA MET A 1 1.76 16.87 -10.97
C MET A 1 1.87 15.48 -11.58
N HIS A 2 2.85 15.27 -12.45
CA HIS A 2 3.08 13.97 -13.10
C HIS A 2 4.00 13.16 -12.19
N ILE A 3 3.44 12.12 -11.57
CA ILE A 3 4.03 11.37 -10.44
C ILE A 3 4.38 9.96 -10.93
N PHE A 4 5.29 9.84 -11.89
CA PHE A 4 5.79 8.53 -12.32
C PHE A 4 7.28 8.60 -12.64
N ARG A 5 8.08 7.85 -11.88
CA ARG A 5 9.44 7.44 -12.20
C ARG A 5 9.66 6.10 -11.53
N ASP A 6 9.25 5.07 -12.26
CA ASP A 6 10.00 3.84 -12.54
C ASP A 6 9.07 2.93 -13.35
N PHE A 7 9.55 2.57 -14.54
CA PHE A 7 8.78 1.84 -15.55
C PHE A 7 9.14 0.34 -15.45
N SER A 8 8.13 -0.51 -15.47
CA SER A 8 8.30 -1.95 -15.74
C SER A 8 7.48 -2.27 -17.00
N ILE A 9 8.10 -2.95 -17.96
CA ILE A 9 7.44 -3.39 -19.19
C ILE A 9 7.03 -4.84 -18.96
N ASP A 10 5.73 -5.08 -18.78
CA ASP A 10 5.18 -6.43 -18.71
C ASP A 10 4.74 -6.91 -20.10
N TYR A 11 5.02 -8.17 -20.41
CA TYR A 11 4.52 -8.84 -21.60
C TYR A 11 3.23 -9.58 -21.23
N CYS A 12 2.07 -8.95 -21.43
CA CYS A 12 0.78 -9.65 -21.38
C CYS A 12 0.54 -10.29 -22.75
N ASP A 13 0.72 -11.61 -22.83
CA ASP A 13 0.23 -12.40 -23.96
C ASP A 13 -1.25 -12.73 -23.71
N ASP A 14 -2.13 -12.09 -24.48
CA ASP A 14 -3.45 -12.60 -24.87
C ASP A 14 -3.98 -11.78 -26.08
N SER A 15 -3.42 -12.09 -27.26
CA SER A 15 -3.93 -11.88 -28.64
C SER A 15 -3.79 -10.53 -29.40
N GLU A 16 -3.12 -10.67 -30.56
CA GLU A 16 -3.22 -10.04 -31.92
C GLU A 16 -3.06 -8.53 -32.18
N GLU A 17 -2.84 -7.65 -31.20
CA GLU A 17 -2.31 -6.31 -31.53
C GLU A 17 -1.28 -5.86 -30.50
N LYS A 18 -0.01 -5.77 -30.94
CA LYS A 18 1.10 -5.25 -30.14
C LYS A 18 0.76 -3.86 -29.59
N ARG A 19 0.40 -3.79 -28.31
CA ARG A 19 0.27 -2.54 -27.55
C ARG A 19 1.15 -2.66 -26.32
N ILE A 20 2.28 -1.96 -26.33
CA ILE A 20 3.14 -1.84 -25.13
C ILE A 20 2.28 -1.23 -24.03
N VAL A 21 2.01 -1.98 -22.97
CA VAL A 21 1.32 -1.49 -21.77
C VAL A 21 2.38 -1.12 -20.74
N ILE A 22 2.35 0.13 -20.32
CA ILE A 22 3.26 0.63 -19.29
C ILE A 22 2.57 0.50 -17.93
N HIS A 23 3.17 -0.30 -17.05
CA HIS A 23 2.75 -0.40 -15.66
C HIS A 23 3.64 0.47 -14.76
N PHE A 24 3.01 1.16 -13.82
CA PHE A 24 3.68 2.00 -12.84
C PHE A 24 3.58 1.35 -11.46
N THR A 25 4.71 1.20 -10.78
CA THR A 25 4.73 0.75 -9.40
C THR A 25 4.27 1.87 -8.45
N PRO A 26 3.63 1.53 -7.31
CA PRO A 26 3.31 2.52 -6.28
C PRO A 26 4.55 3.26 -5.79
N TYR A 27 4.38 4.50 -5.33
CA TYR A 27 5.47 5.27 -4.75
C TYR A 27 6.07 4.53 -3.53
N HIS A 28 7.40 4.44 -3.47
CA HIS A 28 8.16 3.58 -2.53
C HIS A 28 7.91 2.07 -2.66
N GLY A 29 7.28 1.64 -3.75
CA GLY A 29 6.99 0.24 -4.07
C GLY A 29 8.01 -0.38 -5.02
N SER A 30 9.27 0.07 -5.03
CA SER A 30 10.30 -0.48 -5.92
C SER A 30 10.46 -1.99 -5.75
N TRP A 31 10.23 -2.52 -4.55
CA TRP A 31 10.22 -3.96 -4.25
C TRP A 31 9.19 -4.78 -5.05
N LEU A 32 8.19 -4.14 -5.67
CA LEU A 32 7.28 -4.80 -6.61
C LEU A 32 7.86 -4.90 -8.02
N ASN A 33 8.83 -4.05 -8.38
CA ASN A 33 9.40 -4.06 -9.73
C ASN A 33 10.22 -5.33 -9.96
N LEU A 34 9.92 -6.06 -11.04
CA LEU A 34 10.61 -7.31 -11.37
C LEU A 34 12.12 -7.13 -11.60
N VAL A 35 12.55 -5.93 -12.04
CA VAL A 35 13.97 -5.62 -12.21
C VAL A 35 14.74 -5.70 -10.89
N GLU A 36 14.11 -5.38 -9.75
CA GLU A 36 14.73 -5.47 -8.44
C GLU A 36 14.94 -6.93 -8.01
N PHE A 37 14.03 -7.85 -8.38
CA PHE A 37 14.25 -9.28 -8.17
C PHE A 37 15.43 -9.79 -9.00
N TRP A 38 15.55 -9.34 -10.25
CA TRP A 38 16.69 -9.66 -11.11
C TRP A 38 18.01 -9.20 -10.48
N PHE A 39 18.08 -7.94 -10.03
CA PHE A 39 19.26 -7.42 -9.32
C PHE A 39 19.56 -8.19 -8.03
N GLY A 40 18.54 -8.68 -7.32
CA GLY A 40 18.70 -9.55 -6.16
C GLY A 40 19.37 -10.89 -6.48
N ILE A 41 18.98 -11.52 -7.60
CA ILE A 41 19.61 -12.77 -8.09
C ILE A 41 21.07 -12.51 -8.47
N MET A 42 21.30 -11.45 -9.25
CA MET A 42 22.65 -11.04 -9.66
C MET A 42 23.54 -10.79 -8.44
N ASN A 43 23.10 -9.97 -7.48
CA ASN A 43 23.86 -9.69 -6.27
C ASN A 43 24.19 -10.97 -5.50
N LYS A 44 23.23 -11.88 -5.32
CA LYS A 44 23.48 -13.13 -4.60
C LYS A 44 24.52 -14.00 -5.31
N LYS A 45 24.56 -14.00 -6.64
CA LYS A 45 25.53 -14.76 -7.42
C LYS A 45 26.92 -14.13 -7.36
N VAL A 46 27.00 -12.85 -7.69
CA VAL A 46 28.27 -12.11 -7.71
C VAL A 46 28.95 -12.06 -6.34
N PHE A 47 28.19 -11.88 -5.25
CA PHE A 47 28.78 -11.77 -3.91
C PHE A 47 29.05 -13.11 -3.21
N CYS A 48 28.50 -14.23 -3.69
CA CYS A 48 28.73 -15.55 -3.09
C CYS A 48 29.84 -16.34 -3.79
N GLU A 49 30.38 -15.84 -4.89
CA GLU A 49 31.43 -16.49 -5.69
C GLU A 49 32.73 -15.68 -5.63
N SER A 50 33.87 -16.36 -5.73
CA SER A 50 35.19 -15.72 -5.72
C SER A 50 35.69 -15.56 -7.15
N TYR A 51 35.76 -14.31 -7.62
CA TYR A 51 36.26 -13.98 -8.96
C TYR A 51 37.60 -13.22 -8.87
N GLY A 52 38.45 -13.40 -9.87
CA GLY A 52 39.77 -12.78 -9.96
C GLY A 52 39.77 -11.38 -10.57
N SER A 53 38.71 -11.00 -11.30
CA SER A 53 38.56 -9.66 -11.89
C SER A 53 37.09 -9.28 -12.07
N ALA A 54 36.84 -8.00 -12.38
CA ALA A 54 35.50 -7.53 -12.73
C ALA A 54 35.00 -8.10 -14.08
N GLU A 55 35.89 -8.30 -15.05
CA GLU A 55 35.55 -8.90 -16.35
C GLU A 55 35.12 -10.36 -16.20
N GLU A 56 35.78 -11.12 -15.32
CA GLU A 56 35.42 -12.51 -15.03
C GLU A 56 34.03 -12.63 -14.37
N ILE A 57 33.65 -11.65 -13.56
CA ILE A 57 32.30 -11.55 -12.98
C ILE A 57 31.26 -11.36 -14.09
N GLU A 58 31.51 -10.42 -15.00
CA GLU A 58 30.57 -10.08 -16.08
C GLU A 58 30.35 -11.27 -17.00
N GLU A 59 31.43 -11.85 -17.53
CA GLU A 59 31.36 -12.99 -18.45
C GLU A 59 30.75 -14.21 -17.78
N GLY A 60 31.20 -14.55 -16.57
CA GLY A 60 30.71 -15.72 -15.82
C GLY A 60 29.23 -15.61 -15.46
N PHE A 61 28.79 -14.45 -14.96
CA PHE A 61 27.38 -14.24 -14.64
C PHE A 61 26.50 -14.23 -15.90
N LEU A 62 26.94 -13.60 -17.00
CA LEU A 62 26.17 -13.56 -18.24
C LEU A 62 26.00 -14.95 -18.87
N GLU A 63 27.06 -15.77 -18.87
CA GLU A 63 26.98 -17.14 -19.35
C GLU A 63 26.01 -17.97 -18.51
N GLU A 64 26.14 -17.92 -17.18
CA GLU A 64 25.25 -18.64 -16.26
C GLU A 64 23.80 -18.16 -16.39
N TRP A 65 23.61 -16.84 -16.52
CA TRP A 65 22.30 -16.25 -16.69
C TRP A 65 21.62 -16.78 -17.96
N ASN A 66 22.29 -16.65 -19.10
CA ASN A 66 21.71 -17.01 -20.40
C ASN A 66 21.47 -18.51 -20.56
N THR A 67 22.20 -19.35 -19.83
CA THR A 67 22.12 -20.82 -19.95
C THR A 67 21.22 -21.48 -18.92
N LEU A 68 21.21 -20.99 -17.67
CA LEU A 68 20.60 -21.69 -16.54
C LEU A 68 19.55 -20.86 -15.78
N LEU A 69 19.77 -19.56 -15.60
CA LEU A 69 18.92 -18.74 -14.74
C LEU A 69 17.82 -17.98 -15.49
N ALA A 70 17.99 -17.75 -16.79
CA ALA A 70 17.04 -17.00 -17.60
C ALA A 70 15.70 -17.73 -17.63
N HIS A 71 14.68 -17.11 -17.03
CA HIS A 71 13.30 -17.56 -17.09
C HIS A 71 12.35 -16.36 -17.10
N PRO A 72 11.14 -16.50 -17.67
CA PRO A 72 10.12 -15.47 -17.52
C PRO A 72 9.81 -15.23 -16.04
N PHE A 73 9.85 -13.99 -15.59
CA PHE A 73 9.37 -13.63 -14.27
C PHE A 73 7.86 -13.59 -14.27
N ARG A 74 7.23 -14.28 -13.31
CA ARG A 74 5.77 -14.28 -13.16
C ARG A 74 5.37 -13.31 -12.08
N TRP A 75 4.53 -12.34 -12.45
CA TRP A 75 3.93 -11.42 -11.49
C TRP A 75 2.87 -12.13 -10.66
N SER A 76 3.16 -12.41 -9.39
CA SER A 76 2.24 -13.10 -8.47
C SER A 76 1.45 -12.13 -7.59
N TYR A 77 1.82 -10.85 -7.56
CA TYR A 77 1.21 -9.87 -6.66
C TYR A 77 -0.08 -9.28 -7.24
N ASN A 78 -1.22 -9.71 -6.73
CA ASN A 78 -2.53 -9.24 -7.19
C ASN A 78 -3.17 -8.18 -6.25
N GLY A 79 -2.43 -7.71 -5.25
CA GLY A 79 -2.91 -6.72 -4.28
C GLY A 79 -4.03 -7.19 -3.34
N LYS A 80 -4.54 -8.42 -3.49
CA LYS A 80 -5.69 -8.89 -2.71
C LYS A 80 -5.42 -8.89 -1.21
N GLY A 81 -6.36 -8.31 -0.45
CA GLY A 81 -6.32 -8.30 1.01
C GLY A 81 -5.45 -7.19 1.59
N LEU A 82 -4.94 -6.26 0.78
CA LEU A 82 -4.30 -5.03 1.27
C LEU A 82 -5.31 -4.13 1.99
N GLU A 83 -6.53 -4.12 1.51
CA GLU A 83 -7.65 -3.33 1.98
C GLU A 83 -8.02 -3.77 3.41
N GLU A 84 -8.17 -5.09 3.62
CA GLU A 84 -8.41 -5.67 4.94
C GLU A 84 -7.23 -5.41 5.90
N LYS A 85 -5.98 -5.49 5.41
CA LYS A 85 -4.79 -5.16 6.19
C LYS A 85 -4.75 -3.68 6.58
N ALA A 86 -5.15 -2.78 5.67
CA ALA A 86 -5.19 -1.34 5.93
C ALA A 86 -6.20 -1.01 7.03
N VAL A 87 -7.42 -1.55 6.95
CA VAL A 87 -8.43 -1.43 8.00
C VAL A 87 -7.92 -1.97 9.33
N THR A 88 -7.38 -3.19 9.34
CA THR A 88 -6.88 -3.82 10.57
C THR A 88 -5.72 -3.04 11.19
N ARG A 89 -4.83 -2.48 10.37
CA ARG A 89 -3.72 -1.64 10.84
C ARG A 89 -4.24 -0.35 11.46
N PHE A 90 -5.21 0.29 10.82
CA PHE A 90 -5.78 1.53 11.35
C PHE A 90 -6.51 1.30 12.68
N ILE A 91 -7.23 0.19 12.82
CA ILE A 91 -7.80 -0.24 14.11
C ILE A 91 -6.72 -0.30 15.20
N LYS A 92 -5.61 -1.00 14.93
CA LYS A 92 -4.50 -1.11 15.89
C LYS A 92 -3.90 0.25 16.24
N ILE A 93 -3.77 1.13 15.25
CA ILE A 93 -3.27 2.50 15.45
C ILE A 93 -4.21 3.28 16.38
N LEU A 94 -5.53 3.22 16.17
CA LEU A 94 -6.50 3.88 17.05
C LEU A 94 -6.50 3.30 18.48
N GLU A 95 -6.36 1.98 18.62
CA GLU A 95 -6.29 1.31 19.92
C GLU A 95 -5.05 1.74 20.71
N GLN A 96 -3.89 1.83 20.05
CA GLN A 96 -2.58 1.98 20.71
C GLN A 96 -2.09 3.42 20.82
N SER A 97 -2.37 4.28 19.82
CA SER A 97 -1.69 5.57 19.69
C SER A 97 -2.58 6.72 19.23
N ALA A 98 -3.91 6.64 19.42
CA ALA A 98 -4.83 7.74 19.07
C ALA A 98 -4.41 9.10 19.68
N ASN A 99 -3.88 9.09 20.91
CA ASN A 99 -3.40 10.27 21.63
C ASN A 99 -2.17 10.93 21.01
N ASP A 100 -1.43 10.26 20.13
CA ASP A 100 -0.17 10.75 19.56
C ASP A 100 -0.26 11.02 18.05
N LEU A 101 -1.36 10.62 17.39
CA LEU A 101 -1.58 10.89 15.96
C LEU A 101 -1.66 12.38 15.60
N GLU A 102 -0.88 12.79 14.61
CA GLU A 102 -1.03 14.11 13.99
C GLU A 102 -2.39 14.24 13.29
N VAL A 103 -3.00 15.42 13.33
CA VAL A 103 -4.30 15.70 12.68
C VAL A 103 -4.26 15.38 11.19
N LYS A 104 -3.16 15.69 10.49
CA LYS A 104 -2.96 15.32 9.07
C LYS A 104 -3.03 13.81 8.85
N THR A 105 -2.46 13.02 9.76
CA THR A 105 -2.49 11.56 9.69
C THR A 105 -3.90 11.04 9.94
N ILE A 106 -4.59 11.57 10.95
CA ILE A 106 -6.00 11.27 11.22
C ILE A 106 -6.84 11.53 9.95
N THR A 107 -6.77 12.73 9.37
CA THR A 107 -7.54 13.09 8.17
C THR A 107 -7.30 12.09 7.03
N LYS A 108 -6.04 11.79 6.72
CA LYS A 108 -5.69 10.88 5.62
C LYS A 108 -6.21 9.47 5.87
N GLN A 109 -6.11 8.98 7.11
CA GLN A 109 -6.60 7.64 7.45
C GLN A 109 -8.12 7.58 7.39
N MET A 110 -8.83 8.60 7.90
CA MET A 110 -10.31 8.62 7.82
C MET A 110 -10.79 8.62 6.37
N GLN A 111 -10.17 9.43 5.51
CA GLN A 111 -10.48 9.45 4.07
C GLN A 111 -10.17 8.12 3.39
N LEU A 112 -9.03 7.50 3.73
CA LEU A 112 -8.69 6.18 3.21
C LEU A 112 -9.72 5.12 3.63
N MET A 113 -10.14 5.12 4.90
CA MET A 113 -11.14 4.16 5.37
C MET A 113 -12.49 4.37 4.68
N ALA A 114 -12.91 5.61 4.46
CA ALA A 114 -14.14 5.92 3.73
C ALA A 114 -14.07 5.41 2.28
N ASN A 115 -12.94 5.64 1.60
CA ASN A 115 -12.74 5.13 0.23
C ASN A 115 -12.70 3.60 0.17
N ILE A 116 -12.04 2.96 1.14
CA ILE A 116 -11.99 1.49 1.21
C ILE A 116 -13.39 0.93 1.49
N PHE A 117 -14.15 1.59 2.36
CA PHE A 117 -15.53 1.20 2.64
C PHE A 117 -16.39 1.28 1.38
N ASP A 118 -16.30 2.38 0.63
CA ASP A 118 -17.10 2.58 -0.59
C ASP A 118 -16.75 1.56 -1.69
N GLN A 119 -15.47 1.27 -1.90
CA GLN A 119 -15.01 0.47 -3.04
C GLN A 119 -14.87 -1.04 -2.74
N TYR A 120 -14.60 -1.41 -1.49
CA TYR A 120 -14.20 -2.77 -1.11
C TYR A 120 -15.00 -3.31 0.09
N PHE A 121 -16.22 -2.81 0.31
CA PHE A 121 -17.07 -3.23 1.42
C PHE A 121 -17.22 -4.75 1.52
N ASP A 122 -17.62 -5.38 0.41
CA ASP A 122 -17.93 -6.81 0.31
C ASP A 122 -16.69 -7.71 0.34
N GLU A 123 -15.52 -7.16 0.01
CA GLU A 123 -14.24 -7.89 0.01
C GLU A 123 -13.65 -8.02 1.43
N ILE A 124 -14.08 -7.16 2.36
CA ILE A 124 -13.56 -7.13 3.73
C ILE A 124 -14.56 -7.78 4.67
N LYS A 125 -14.05 -8.63 5.58
CA LYS A 125 -14.90 -9.29 6.59
C LYS A 125 -15.63 -8.26 7.45
N ASN A 126 -16.95 -8.42 7.55
CA ASN A 126 -17.85 -7.56 8.33
C ASN A 126 -17.39 -7.37 9.79
N ILE A 127 -16.73 -8.37 10.39
CA ILE A 127 -16.15 -8.27 11.75
C ILE A 127 -15.12 -7.14 11.88
N ASN A 128 -14.32 -6.90 10.84
CA ASN A 128 -13.32 -5.84 10.85
C ASN A 128 -13.97 -4.47 10.76
N TRP A 129 -15.02 -4.33 9.93
CA TRP A 129 -15.79 -3.08 9.85
C TRP A 129 -16.51 -2.75 11.17
N LYS A 130 -17.14 -3.76 11.79
CA LYS A 130 -17.73 -3.62 13.13
C LYS A 130 -16.68 -3.20 14.15
N LYS A 131 -15.53 -3.87 14.15
CA LYS A 131 -14.43 -3.52 15.06
C LYS A 131 -13.94 -2.09 14.84
N LEU A 132 -13.79 -1.66 13.59
CA LEU A 132 -13.44 -0.27 13.26
C LEU A 132 -14.47 0.71 13.82
N CYS A 133 -15.76 0.45 13.59
CA CYS A 133 -16.84 1.29 14.11
C CYS A 133 -16.78 1.40 15.64
N THR A 134 -16.68 0.27 16.36
CA THR A 134 -16.58 0.25 17.83
C THR A 134 -15.37 1.02 18.35
N VAL A 135 -14.18 0.81 17.76
CA VAL A 135 -12.96 1.51 18.18
C VAL A 135 -13.06 3.00 17.87
N LEU A 136 -13.60 3.38 16.71
CA LEU A 136 -13.75 4.78 16.33
C LEU A 136 -14.70 5.52 17.27
N ILE A 137 -15.84 4.92 17.63
CA ILE A 137 -16.78 5.47 18.61
C ILE A 137 -16.10 5.60 19.98
N SER A 138 -15.39 4.57 20.43
CA SER A 138 -14.66 4.59 21.71
C SER A 138 -13.60 5.70 21.77
N LYS A 139 -12.99 6.05 20.63
CA LYS A 139 -11.94 7.08 20.52
C LYS A 139 -12.46 8.44 20.04
N ASP A 140 -13.76 8.60 19.78
CA ASP A 140 -14.35 9.80 19.18
C ASP A 140 -14.00 11.07 19.97
N ALA A 141 -14.18 11.05 21.29
CA ALA A 141 -13.88 12.20 22.14
C ALA A 141 -12.40 12.64 22.09
N ILE A 142 -11.48 11.67 22.04
CA ILE A 142 -10.03 11.92 21.94
C ILE A 142 -9.71 12.54 20.57
N ILE A 143 -10.26 11.98 19.50
CA ILE A 143 -10.03 12.46 18.13
C ILE A 143 -10.57 13.88 17.96
N ARG A 144 -11.81 14.14 18.42
CA ARG A 144 -12.42 15.48 18.37
C ARG A 144 -11.60 16.50 19.14
N LYS A 145 -11.14 16.18 20.36
CA LYS A 145 -10.26 17.05 21.13
C LYS A 145 -9.00 17.44 20.33
N LYS A 146 -8.34 16.47 19.70
CA LYS A 146 -7.15 16.75 18.88
C LYS A 146 -7.44 17.64 17.67
N ILE A 147 -8.55 17.38 16.98
CA ILE A 147 -8.96 18.20 15.85
C ILE A 147 -9.22 19.65 16.31
N MET A 148 -9.85 19.84 17.47
CA MET A 148 -10.09 21.17 18.05
C MET A 148 -8.81 21.92 18.42
N GLU A 149 -7.75 21.22 18.83
CA GLU A 149 -6.43 21.79 19.18
C GLU A 149 -5.60 22.22 17.96
N GLU A 150 -5.98 21.84 16.72
CA GLU A 150 -5.26 22.25 15.51
C GLU A 150 -5.38 23.77 15.26
N GLU A 151 -4.25 24.44 15.02
CA GLU A 151 -4.24 25.89 14.76
C GLU A 151 -4.72 26.24 13.34
N GLY A 152 -4.43 25.38 12.35
CA GLY A 152 -4.76 25.65 10.95
C GLY A 152 -6.26 25.48 10.66
N PRO A 153 -7.03 26.54 10.35
CA PRO A 153 -8.49 26.45 10.21
C PRO A 153 -8.93 25.51 9.09
N LYS A 154 -8.26 25.58 7.93
CA LYS A 154 -8.54 24.67 6.80
C LYS A 154 -8.19 23.21 7.10
N LYS A 155 -7.14 22.97 7.91
CA LYS A 155 -6.75 21.60 8.30
C LYS A 155 -7.75 21.02 9.28
N LYS A 156 -8.17 21.84 10.25
CA LYS A 156 -9.21 21.51 11.24
C LYS A 156 -10.52 21.14 10.56
N GLU A 157 -11.06 22.03 9.73
CA GLU A 157 -12.30 21.80 8.97
C GLU A 157 -12.22 20.51 8.14
N LYS A 158 -11.10 20.30 7.43
CA LYS A 158 -10.91 19.09 6.63
C LYS A 158 -10.88 17.82 7.50
N ALA A 159 -10.25 17.88 8.67
CA ALA A 159 -10.17 16.75 9.58
C ALA A 159 -11.54 16.42 10.20
N GLU A 160 -12.29 17.45 10.59
CA GLU A 160 -13.65 17.35 11.12
C GLU A 160 -14.58 16.71 10.09
N ASN A 161 -14.63 17.25 8.87
CA ASN A 161 -15.43 16.69 7.78
C ASN A 161 -15.09 15.23 7.49
N ALA A 162 -13.80 14.88 7.47
CA ALA A 162 -13.36 13.50 7.21
C ALA A 162 -13.78 12.54 8.34
N HIS A 163 -13.67 12.98 9.59
CA HIS A 163 -14.03 12.21 10.77
C HIS A 163 -15.55 12.00 10.84
N GLU A 164 -16.34 13.06 10.66
CA GLU A 164 -17.80 12.98 10.69
C GLU A 164 -18.36 12.15 9.55
N SER A 165 -17.83 12.31 8.33
CA SER A 165 -18.25 11.52 7.17
C SER A 165 -18.05 10.03 7.41
N LEU A 166 -16.86 9.62 7.89
CA LEU A 166 -16.60 8.20 8.16
C LEU A 166 -17.45 7.68 9.31
N LEU A 167 -17.59 8.46 10.39
CA LEU A 167 -18.36 8.02 11.56
C LEU A 167 -19.84 7.84 11.22
N ALA A 168 -20.43 8.76 10.44
CA ALA A 168 -21.80 8.65 9.96
C ALA A 168 -21.96 7.40 9.07
N LEU A 169 -21.07 7.23 8.08
CA LEU A 169 -21.06 6.08 7.19
C LEU A 169 -21.02 4.75 7.96
N LEU A 170 -20.15 4.63 8.95
CA LEU A 170 -20.04 3.41 9.75
C LEU A 170 -21.25 3.18 10.66
N LYS A 171 -21.84 4.23 11.24
CA LYS A 171 -23.02 4.11 12.10
C LYS A 171 -24.27 3.71 11.33
N ASP A 172 -24.43 4.21 10.10
CA ASP A 172 -25.57 3.87 9.25
C ASP A 172 -25.58 2.36 8.92
N TYR A 173 -24.41 1.76 8.71
CA TYR A 173 -24.27 0.34 8.41
C TYR A 173 -24.16 -0.56 9.66
N PHE A 174 -23.65 -0.01 10.77
CA PHE A 174 -23.46 -0.73 12.02
C PHE A 174 -24.08 0.06 13.18
N PRO A 175 -25.42 0.12 13.25
CA PRO A 175 -26.11 0.80 14.34
C PRO A 175 -25.82 0.12 15.67
N GLU A 176 -25.56 0.91 16.71
CA GLU A 176 -25.53 0.40 18.09
C GLU A 176 -26.94 -0.11 18.43
N LYS A 177 -27.04 -1.38 18.86
CA LYS A 177 -28.26 -1.94 19.42
C LYS A 177 -28.40 -1.55 20.88
#